data_AF-A0A7C1ID42-F1
#
_entry.id   AF-A0A7C1ID42-F1
#
_cell.length_a   1.000
_cell.length_b   1.000
_cell.length_c   1.000
_cell.angle_alpha   90.00
_cell.angle_beta   90.00
_cell.angle_gamma   90.00
#
_symmetry.space_group_name_H-M   'P 1'
#
loop_
_entity.id
_entity.type
_entity.pdbx_description
1 polymer ?
#
loop_
_entity_poly.entity_id
_entity_poly.type
_entity_poly.pdbx_seq_one_letter_code
_entity_poly.pdbx_strand_id
1 'polypeptide(L)'
;MRFWMDVMRRLEPVLNDHDRLFDAWEAGGCDGLVIGPLVFNQPRLGKGAIPISDEGPSIHVYDPDPSVYARFDVQTSKSPTESLPERRRLLERTLTAAKDRGWSVWIFQPHVGAGPGGPEHHLFDDLTHRAIAARSVDTLQHFPMVDGAVFDGPEWGYEIDPNHRSFLFNDLPESVRDGSARMGYDYTELRGARDTLFERLH
;
A
#
# COMPACT_ATOMS: atom_id res chain seq x y z
N MET A 1 -9.76 7.28 25.37
CA MET A 1 -9.33 6.26 24.40
C MET A 1 -8.55 6.98 23.33
N ARG A 2 -7.40 6.44 22.90
CA ARG A 2 -6.58 7.00 21.81
C ARG A 2 -6.61 6.02 20.65
N PHE A 3 -6.81 6.52 19.46
CA PHE A 3 -6.90 5.72 18.24
C PHE A 3 -6.41 6.52 17.05
N TRP A 4 -6.09 5.83 15.96
CA TRP A 4 -5.64 6.46 14.71
C TRP A 4 -6.71 6.32 13.64
N MET A 5 -6.81 7.34 12.80
CA MET A 5 -7.67 7.31 11.63
C MET A 5 -6.91 6.74 10.44
N ASP A 6 -7.54 5.77 9.78
CA ASP A 6 -6.99 5.10 8.61
C ASP A 6 -7.70 5.56 7.33
N VAL A 7 -6.92 6.10 6.41
CA VAL A 7 -7.36 6.68 5.13
C VAL A 7 -6.65 5.92 4.00
N MET A 8 -7.15 4.71 3.71
CA MET A 8 -6.47 3.80 2.78
C MET A 8 -6.67 4.11 1.29
N ARG A 9 -7.78 4.74 0.92
CA ARG A 9 -8.17 4.96 -0.48
C ARG A 9 -8.97 6.24 -0.59
N ARG A 10 -8.92 6.87 -1.76
CA ARG A 10 -9.55 8.18 -2.03
C ARG A 10 -9.11 9.19 -0.99
N LEU A 11 -7.92 9.71 -1.18
CA LEU A 11 -7.34 10.71 -0.28
C LEU A 11 -8.17 12.00 -0.31
N GLU A 12 -8.71 12.34 -1.48
CA GLU A 12 -9.28 13.63 -1.84
C GLU A 12 -10.38 14.13 -0.88
N PRO A 13 -11.38 13.33 -0.46
CA PRO A 13 -12.37 13.78 0.50
C PRO A 13 -11.77 14.23 1.84
N VAL A 14 -10.70 13.56 2.30
CA VAL A 14 -9.99 13.97 3.53
C VAL A 14 -9.13 15.18 3.26
N LEU A 15 -8.35 15.19 2.18
CA LEU A 15 -7.48 16.32 1.83
C LEU A 15 -8.27 17.64 1.69
N ASN A 16 -9.44 17.59 1.06
CA ASN A 16 -10.27 18.77 0.78
C ASN A 16 -11.00 19.33 2.02
N ASP A 17 -11.12 18.56 3.10
CA ASP A 17 -11.90 18.93 4.30
C ASP A 17 -11.15 18.60 5.60
N HIS A 18 -9.81 18.56 5.55
CA HIS A 18 -8.98 18.08 6.65
C HIS A 18 -9.14 18.92 7.92
N ASP A 19 -9.31 20.24 7.80
CA ASP A 19 -9.47 21.12 8.97
C ASP A 19 -10.66 20.68 9.84
N ARG A 20 -11.84 20.56 9.23
CA ARG A 20 -13.07 20.14 9.92
C ARG A 20 -13.02 18.69 10.38
N LEU A 21 -12.47 17.79 9.55
CA LEU A 21 -12.36 16.38 9.88
C LEU A 21 -11.41 16.14 11.05
N PHE A 22 -10.24 16.79 11.04
CA PHE A 22 -9.26 16.63 12.11
C PHE A 22 -9.78 17.18 13.43
N ASP A 23 -10.49 18.32 13.44
CA ASP A 23 -11.17 18.82 14.64
C ASP A 23 -12.17 17.81 15.21
N ALA A 24 -12.99 17.21 14.35
CA ALA A 24 -13.97 16.20 14.77
C ALA A 24 -13.32 14.92 15.29
N TRP A 25 -12.27 14.46 14.63
CA TRP A 25 -11.52 13.26 15.04
C TRP A 25 -10.77 13.48 16.34
N GLU A 26 -10.12 14.64 16.52
CA GLU A 26 -9.41 15.03 17.74
C GLU A 26 -10.37 15.11 18.93
N ALA A 27 -11.55 15.70 18.74
CA ALA A 27 -12.60 15.74 19.76
C ALA A 27 -13.06 14.34 20.19
N GLY A 28 -12.93 13.34 19.30
CA GLY A 28 -13.17 11.93 19.60
C GLY A 28 -12.01 11.22 20.31
N GLY A 29 -10.83 11.83 20.38
CA GLY A 29 -9.60 11.25 20.94
C GLY A 29 -8.63 10.67 19.90
N CYS A 30 -8.79 11.02 18.62
CA CYS A 30 -7.81 10.67 17.59
C CYS A 30 -6.49 11.42 17.81
N ASP A 31 -5.38 10.69 17.73
CA ASP A 31 -4.02 11.25 17.85
C ASP A 31 -3.05 10.69 16.79
N GLY A 32 -3.60 10.11 15.72
CA GLY A 32 -2.79 9.63 14.60
C GLY A 32 -3.54 9.50 13.29
N LEU A 33 -2.79 9.58 12.21
CA LEU A 33 -3.23 9.45 10.83
C LEU A 33 -2.39 8.37 10.14
N VAL A 34 -3.06 7.33 9.65
CA VAL A 34 -2.51 6.37 8.69
C VAL A 34 -3.12 6.71 7.34
N ILE A 35 -2.28 7.00 6.34
CA ILE A 35 -2.77 7.49 5.03
C ILE A 35 -1.97 6.87 3.89
N GLY A 36 -2.68 6.39 2.87
CA GLY A 36 -2.08 5.84 1.66
C GLY A 36 -2.75 4.53 1.21
N PRO A 37 -2.42 3.94 0.04
CA PRO A 37 -1.30 4.32 -0.81
C PRO A 37 -1.38 5.76 -1.28
N LEU A 38 -0.23 6.43 -1.38
CA LEU A 38 -0.14 7.82 -1.81
C LEU A 38 -0.33 7.96 -3.32
N VAL A 39 -1.58 7.81 -3.74
CA VAL A 39 -2.02 7.83 -5.14
C VAL A 39 -3.34 8.59 -5.24
N PHE A 40 -3.36 9.58 -6.12
CA PHE A 40 -4.56 10.34 -6.48
C PHE A 40 -5.49 9.55 -7.39
N ASN A 41 -6.78 9.85 -7.34
CA ASN A 41 -7.83 9.22 -8.15
C ASN A 41 -7.86 7.68 -7.97
N GLN A 42 -7.50 7.19 -6.78
CA GLN A 42 -7.53 5.76 -6.54
C GLN A 42 -8.99 5.29 -6.51
N PRO A 43 -9.36 4.23 -7.26
CA PRO A 43 -10.72 3.74 -7.27
C PRO A 43 -11.15 3.29 -5.87
N ARG A 44 -12.42 3.55 -5.53
CA ARG A 44 -13.04 2.90 -4.37
C ARG A 44 -13.28 1.42 -4.70
N LEU A 45 -13.39 0.59 -3.67
CA LEU A 45 -13.77 -0.81 -3.85
C LEU A 45 -15.28 -0.96 -3.65
N GLY A 46 -15.95 -1.53 -4.64
CA GLY A 46 -17.33 -1.99 -4.53
C GLY A 46 -17.40 -3.40 -3.94
N LYS A 47 -18.61 -3.98 -3.98
CA LYS A 47 -18.84 -5.38 -3.57
C LYS A 47 -17.92 -6.33 -4.34
N GLY A 48 -17.30 -7.28 -3.65
CA GLY A 48 -16.36 -8.24 -4.25
C GLY A 48 -15.01 -7.62 -4.64
N ALA A 49 -14.60 -6.53 -3.98
CA ALA A 49 -13.36 -5.81 -4.24
C ALA A 49 -13.21 -5.31 -5.70
N ILE A 50 -14.33 -5.07 -6.39
CA ILE A 50 -14.34 -4.55 -7.75
C ILE A 50 -14.01 -3.05 -7.72
N PRO A 51 -12.95 -2.58 -8.41
CA PRO A 51 -12.63 -1.16 -8.47
C PRO A 51 -13.74 -0.35 -9.16
N ILE A 52 -14.15 0.76 -8.55
CA ILE A 52 -15.08 1.74 -9.12
C ILE A 52 -14.35 3.09 -9.13
N SER A 53 -14.07 3.62 -10.32
CA SER A 53 -13.47 4.94 -10.51
C SER A 53 -14.45 5.89 -11.17
N ASP A 54 -14.61 7.06 -10.58
CA ASP A 54 -15.36 8.18 -11.15
C ASP A 54 -14.41 9.35 -11.55
N GLU A 55 -13.10 9.22 -11.30
CA GLU A 55 -12.13 10.34 -11.27
C GLU A 55 -10.92 10.15 -12.21
N GLY A 56 -11.03 9.25 -13.20
CA GLY A 56 -9.97 9.00 -14.20
C GLY A 56 -8.90 8.01 -13.73
N PRO A 57 -7.73 7.96 -14.41
CA PRO A 57 -6.64 7.06 -14.03
C PRO A 57 -5.99 7.51 -12.73
N SER A 58 -5.43 6.55 -12.00
CA SER A 58 -4.67 6.81 -10.78
C SER A 58 -3.33 7.47 -11.07
N ILE A 59 -2.93 8.44 -10.24
CA ILE A 59 -1.77 9.32 -10.47
C ILE A 59 -0.92 9.36 -9.19
N HIS A 60 0.39 9.09 -9.28
CA HIS A 60 1.27 9.20 -8.11
C HIS A 60 1.36 10.65 -7.63
N VAL A 61 1.43 10.83 -6.31
CA VAL A 61 1.39 12.17 -5.68
C VAL A 61 2.74 12.90 -5.75
N TYR A 62 3.77 12.29 -6.32
CA TYR A 62 5.10 12.88 -6.52
C TYR A 62 5.74 12.29 -7.79
N ASP A 63 6.83 12.91 -8.24
CA ASP A 63 7.64 12.40 -9.34
C ASP A 63 8.76 11.54 -8.76
N PRO A 64 8.86 10.24 -9.11
CA PRO A 64 9.87 9.34 -8.54
C PRO A 64 11.30 9.82 -8.78
N ASP A 65 12.18 9.75 -7.77
CA ASP A 65 13.59 10.13 -7.89
C ASP A 65 14.42 8.98 -8.48
N PRO A 66 14.93 9.07 -9.73
CA PRO A 66 15.67 7.98 -10.34
C PRO A 66 16.96 7.58 -9.62
N SER A 67 17.54 8.48 -8.81
CA SER A 67 18.73 8.18 -8.03
C SER A 67 18.45 7.18 -6.90
N VAL A 68 17.22 7.17 -6.36
CA VAL A 68 16.81 6.20 -5.34
C VAL A 68 16.77 4.80 -5.94
N TYR A 69 16.09 4.63 -7.07
CA TYR A 69 15.95 3.34 -7.74
C TYR A 69 17.30 2.78 -8.22
N ALA A 70 18.19 3.65 -8.69
CA ALA A 70 19.55 3.28 -9.07
C ALA A 70 20.35 2.65 -7.91
N ARG A 71 20.12 3.08 -6.65
CA ARG A 71 20.79 2.50 -5.46
C ARG A 71 20.37 1.05 -5.18
N PHE A 72 19.24 0.61 -5.74
CA PHE A 72 18.69 -0.72 -5.55
C PHE A 72 18.77 -1.57 -6.83
N ASP A 73 19.51 -1.11 -7.86
CA ASP A 73 19.62 -1.77 -9.17
C ASP A 73 18.25 -2.09 -9.80
N VAL A 74 17.30 -1.16 -9.68
CA VAL A 74 15.95 -1.27 -10.25
C VAL A 74 15.65 -0.10 -11.19
N GLN A 75 14.77 -0.35 -12.16
CA GLN A 75 14.34 0.68 -13.09
C GLN A 75 13.24 1.56 -12.46
N THR A 76 13.47 2.87 -12.46
CA THR A 76 12.46 3.87 -12.11
C THR A 76 11.31 3.88 -13.12
N SER A 77 10.09 4.16 -12.68
CA SER A 77 9.01 4.46 -13.63
C SER A 77 9.23 5.80 -14.33
N LYS A 78 8.41 6.07 -15.34
CA LYS A 78 8.21 7.45 -15.81
C LYS A 78 7.49 8.25 -14.74
N SER A 79 7.81 9.54 -14.64
CA SER A 79 7.03 10.48 -13.86
C SER A 79 5.57 10.49 -14.35
N PRO A 80 4.59 10.77 -13.45
CA PRO A 80 3.21 10.95 -13.84
C PRO A 80 3.05 11.98 -14.96
N THR A 81 2.14 11.71 -15.90
CA THR A 81 1.89 12.61 -17.05
C THR A 81 1.30 13.95 -16.62
N GLU A 82 0.58 13.98 -15.50
CA GLU A 82 -0.04 15.17 -14.93
C GLU A 82 0.68 15.58 -13.63
N SER A 83 1.12 16.83 -13.53
CA SER A 83 1.91 17.32 -12.40
C SER A 83 1.09 17.69 -11.16
N LEU A 84 -0.20 18.01 -11.31
CA LEU A 84 -1.18 18.30 -10.25
C LEU A 84 -0.65 19.10 -9.04
N PRO A 85 0.04 20.25 -9.24
CA PRO A 85 0.79 20.92 -8.17
C PRO A 85 -0.07 21.35 -6.97
N GLU A 86 -1.28 21.85 -7.21
CA GLU A 86 -2.17 22.27 -6.10
C GLU A 86 -2.64 21.08 -5.25
N ARG A 87 -2.89 19.91 -5.86
CA ARG A 87 -3.25 18.69 -5.11
C ARG A 87 -2.08 18.17 -4.29
N ARG A 88 -0.86 18.21 -4.85
CA ARG A 88 0.37 17.85 -4.13
C ARG A 88 0.58 18.77 -2.91
N ARG A 89 0.42 20.09 -3.08
CA ARG A 89 0.47 21.04 -1.95
C ARG A 89 -0.63 20.80 -0.93
N LEU A 90 -1.85 20.45 -1.36
CA LEU A 90 -2.94 20.14 -0.44
C LEU A 90 -2.64 18.89 0.40
N LEU A 91 -2.06 17.86 -0.20
CA LEU A 91 -1.58 16.68 0.52
C LEU A 91 -0.53 17.07 1.57
N GLU A 92 0.50 17.80 1.18
CA GLU A 92 1.55 18.27 2.10
C GLU A 92 0.97 19.09 3.25
N ARG A 93 0.07 20.04 2.96
CA ARG A 93 -0.64 20.83 3.97
C ARG A 93 -1.44 19.94 4.93
N THR A 94 -2.12 18.92 4.42
CA THR A 94 -2.92 17.99 5.24
C THR A 94 -2.02 17.19 6.19
N LEU A 95 -0.90 16.67 5.69
CA LEU A 95 0.07 15.94 6.52
C LEU A 95 0.66 16.84 7.60
N THR A 96 1.08 18.06 7.24
CA THR A 96 1.60 19.06 8.17
C THR A 96 0.55 19.45 9.22
N ALA A 97 -0.71 19.64 8.84
CA ALA A 97 -1.79 19.95 9.78
C ALA A 97 -2.00 18.85 10.83
N ALA A 98 -1.82 17.58 10.48
CA ALA A 98 -1.83 16.49 11.47
C ALA A 98 -0.60 16.58 12.40
N LYS A 99 0.60 16.84 11.86
CA LYS A 99 1.82 17.00 12.65
C LYS A 99 1.76 18.20 13.60
N ASP A 100 1.19 19.32 13.18
CA ASP A 100 1.03 20.54 13.99
C ASP A 100 0.11 20.33 15.20
N ARG A 101 -0.81 19.36 15.12
CA ARG A 101 -1.64 18.89 16.26
C ARG A 101 -0.89 17.94 17.19
N GLY A 102 0.33 17.55 16.85
CA GLY A 102 1.10 16.55 17.58
C GLY A 102 0.71 15.10 17.28
N TRP A 103 0.00 14.85 16.17
CA TRP A 103 -0.39 13.49 15.81
C TRP A 103 0.79 12.66 15.27
N SER A 104 0.68 11.35 15.42
CA SER A 104 1.52 10.38 14.69
C SER A 104 1.01 10.23 13.26
N VAL A 105 1.88 10.36 12.25
CA VAL A 105 1.51 10.27 10.83
C VAL A 105 2.30 9.17 10.17
N TRP A 106 1.60 8.21 9.57
CA TRP A 106 2.18 7.01 8.96
C TRP A 106 1.69 6.84 7.53
N ILE A 107 2.59 6.47 6.63
CA ILE A 107 2.21 6.15 5.24
C ILE A 107 1.83 4.69 5.13
N PHE A 108 0.61 4.41 4.71
CA PHE A 108 0.17 3.06 4.39
C PHE A 108 0.65 2.64 3.01
N GLN A 109 1.20 1.43 2.92
CA GLN A 109 1.70 0.80 1.69
C GLN A 109 2.61 1.75 0.87
N PRO A 110 3.74 2.22 1.44
CA PRO A 110 4.66 3.12 0.74
C PRO A 110 5.30 2.46 -0.49
N HIS A 111 5.25 1.12 -0.57
CA HIS A 111 5.79 0.35 -1.68
C HIS A 111 4.87 0.29 -2.92
N VAL A 112 3.63 0.79 -2.83
CA VAL A 112 2.70 0.92 -3.98
C VAL A 112 3.13 2.05 -4.94
N GLY A 113 4.29 2.68 -4.67
CA GLY A 113 4.99 3.56 -5.60
C GLY A 113 5.28 2.94 -6.98
N ALA A 114 6.04 3.66 -7.79
CA ALA A 114 6.05 3.42 -9.22
C ALA A 114 7.14 2.44 -9.69
N GLY A 115 6.90 1.77 -10.83
CA GLY A 115 7.88 0.89 -11.51
C GLY A 115 7.51 -0.60 -11.44
N PRO A 116 8.15 -1.47 -12.24
CA PRO A 116 7.85 -2.91 -12.25
C PRO A 116 8.55 -3.66 -11.10
N GLY A 117 8.00 -4.81 -10.71
CA GLY A 117 8.73 -5.86 -9.99
C GLY A 117 9.33 -6.87 -10.97
N GLY A 118 9.88 -7.97 -10.47
CA GLY A 118 10.31 -9.09 -11.31
C GLY A 118 9.18 -10.05 -11.67
N PRO A 119 9.50 -11.09 -12.46
CA PRO A 119 8.51 -11.97 -13.07
C PRO A 119 8.03 -13.09 -12.15
N GLU A 120 8.75 -13.39 -11.07
CA GLU A 120 8.36 -14.43 -10.12
C GLU A 120 7.35 -13.93 -9.08
N HIS A 121 6.88 -14.83 -8.23
CA HIS A 121 6.01 -14.46 -7.12
C HIS A 121 6.73 -13.51 -6.16
N HIS A 122 6.04 -12.45 -5.73
CA HIS A 122 6.62 -11.33 -4.99
C HIS A 122 7.28 -11.69 -3.65
N LEU A 123 7.03 -12.89 -3.11
CA LEU A 123 7.64 -13.41 -1.88
C LEU A 123 9.04 -14.01 -2.08
N PHE A 124 9.42 -14.31 -3.33
CA PHE A 124 10.68 -14.99 -3.64
C PHE A 124 11.49 -14.29 -4.71
N ASP A 125 10.96 -13.21 -5.28
CA ASP A 125 11.55 -12.49 -6.39
C ASP A 125 12.43 -11.34 -5.88
N ASP A 126 13.74 -11.51 -5.97
CA ASP A 126 14.71 -10.52 -5.46
C ASP A 126 14.56 -9.15 -6.12
N LEU A 127 14.16 -9.10 -7.41
CA LEU A 127 13.94 -7.84 -8.10
C LEU A 127 12.73 -7.09 -7.52
N THR A 128 11.66 -7.80 -7.19
CA THR A 128 10.47 -7.28 -6.52
C THR A 128 10.80 -6.78 -5.13
N HIS A 129 11.59 -7.54 -4.35
CA HIS A 129 12.04 -7.11 -3.02
C HIS A 129 12.83 -5.79 -3.10
N ARG A 130 13.79 -5.69 -4.04
CA ARG A 130 14.54 -4.44 -4.26
C ARG A 130 13.66 -3.29 -4.73
N ALA A 131 12.68 -3.56 -5.58
CA ALA A 131 11.73 -2.55 -6.06
C ALA A 131 10.83 -2.03 -4.92
N ILE A 132 10.34 -2.92 -4.04
CA ILE A 132 9.58 -2.57 -2.84
C ILE A 132 10.40 -1.65 -1.93
N ALA A 133 11.67 -2.00 -1.69
CA ALA A 133 12.57 -1.17 -0.90
C ALA A 133 12.80 0.21 -1.53
N ALA A 134 13.09 0.26 -2.84
CA ALA A 134 13.30 1.51 -3.56
C ALA A 134 12.08 2.44 -3.47
N ARG A 135 10.88 1.94 -3.76
CA ARG A 135 9.63 2.72 -3.71
C ARG A 135 9.32 3.22 -2.31
N SER A 136 9.60 2.40 -1.30
CA SER A 136 9.38 2.79 0.10
C SER A 136 10.32 3.91 0.52
N VAL A 137 11.60 3.81 0.15
CA VAL A 137 12.58 4.88 0.42
C VAL A 137 12.22 6.16 -0.33
N ASP A 138 11.88 6.06 -1.61
CA ASP A 138 11.48 7.19 -2.45
C ASP A 138 10.27 7.91 -1.83
N THR A 139 9.21 7.17 -1.47
CA THR A 139 8.03 7.72 -0.77
C THR A 139 8.42 8.46 0.50
N LEU A 140 9.20 7.84 1.40
CA LEU A 140 9.54 8.44 2.69
C LEU A 140 10.50 9.63 2.55
N GLN A 141 11.34 9.67 1.52
CA GLN A 141 12.18 10.83 1.21
C GLN A 141 11.36 12.01 0.68
N HIS A 142 10.27 11.76 -0.04
CA HIS A 142 9.34 12.80 -0.48
C HIS A 142 8.47 13.36 0.66
N PHE A 143 8.27 12.60 1.74
CA PHE A 143 7.44 12.99 2.88
C PHE A 143 8.20 12.88 4.21
N PRO A 144 9.27 13.67 4.41
CA PRO A 144 10.12 13.55 5.60
C PRO A 144 9.42 13.96 6.92
N MET A 145 8.23 14.56 6.85
CA MET A 145 7.45 14.94 8.03
C MET A 145 6.72 13.78 8.70
N VAL A 146 6.60 12.62 8.03
CA VAL A 146 5.88 11.45 8.57
C VAL A 146 6.77 10.67 9.53
N ASP A 147 6.15 9.96 10.47
CA ASP A 147 6.86 9.21 11.52
C ASP A 147 7.26 7.80 11.07
N GLY A 148 6.65 7.28 10.00
CA GLY A 148 6.99 5.97 9.46
C GLY A 148 6.03 5.46 8.41
N ALA A 149 6.02 4.14 8.23
CA ALA A 149 5.15 3.46 7.28
C ALA A 149 4.54 2.18 7.86
N VAL A 150 3.38 1.83 7.33
CA VAL A 150 2.65 0.58 7.60
C VAL A 150 2.58 -0.23 6.32
N PHE A 151 2.86 -1.53 6.43
CA PHE A 151 2.77 -2.48 5.32
C PHE A 151 1.59 -3.42 5.55
N ASP A 152 0.76 -3.57 4.51
CA ASP A 152 -0.27 -4.61 4.35
C ASP A 152 0.19 -5.41 3.12
N GLY A 153 1.08 -6.37 3.35
CA GLY A 153 1.87 -7.07 2.34
C GLY A 153 3.20 -6.39 1.96
N PRO A 154 4.07 -7.09 1.20
CA PRO A 154 3.83 -8.37 0.52
C PRO A 154 3.69 -9.56 1.48
N GLU A 155 2.58 -10.29 1.40
CA GLU A 155 2.28 -11.45 2.24
C GLU A 155 1.42 -12.46 1.49
N TRP A 156 1.31 -13.68 2.04
CA TRP A 156 0.27 -14.61 1.61
C TRP A 156 -1.10 -14.09 2.03
N GLY A 157 -2.12 -14.36 1.23
CA GLY A 157 -3.49 -14.11 1.62
C GLY A 157 -3.85 -14.87 2.89
N TYR A 158 -4.76 -14.27 3.65
CA TYR A 158 -5.14 -14.73 5.00
C TYR A 158 -6.66 -14.82 5.15
N GLU A 159 -7.41 -14.61 4.06
CA GLU A 159 -8.85 -14.48 4.07
C GLU A 159 -9.51 -15.78 3.59
N ILE A 160 -10.61 -16.15 4.23
CA ILE A 160 -11.28 -17.45 3.99
C ILE A 160 -12.60 -17.32 3.21
N ASP A 161 -13.05 -16.09 2.91
CA ASP A 161 -14.18 -15.84 2.01
C ASP A 161 -13.69 -15.92 0.54
N PRO A 162 -14.26 -16.78 -0.31
CA PRO A 162 -13.85 -16.91 -1.71
C PRO A 162 -14.05 -15.64 -2.55
N ASN A 163 -14.84 -14.66 -2.08
CA ASN A 163 -15.02 -13.37 -2.74
C ASN A 163 -13.97 -12.33 -2.34
N HIS A 164 -13.03 -12.68 -1.45
CA HIS A 164 -12.00 -11.75 -1.00
C HIS A 164 -10.78 -11.76 -1.93
N ARG A 165 -10.13 -10.59 -2.09
CA ARG A 165 -8.93 -10.44 -2.93
C ARG A 165 -7.73 -11.27 -2.45
N SER A 166 -7.64 -11.46 -1.14
CA SER A 166 -6.54 -12.15 -0.44
C SER A 166 -6.96 -13.56 0.00
N PHE A 167 -7.73 -14.26 -0.83
CA PHE A 167 -8.27 -15.57 -0.52
C PHE A 167 -7.14 -16.61 -0.40
N LEU A 168 -6.86 -17.04 0.83
CA LEU A 168 -5.74 -17.91 1.23
C LEU A 168 -5.61 -19.15 0.35
N PHE A 169 -6.73 -19.73 -0.10
CA PHE A 169 -6.72 -21.00 -0.82
C PHE A 169 -6.26 -20.88 -2.29
N ASN A 170 -6.14 -19.64 -2.81
CA ASN A 170 -5.57 -19.38 -4.13
C ASN A 170 -4.04 -19.24 -4.12
N ASP A 171 -3.42 -19.15 -2.95
CA ASP A 171 -2.03 -18.68 -2.81
C ASP A 171 -0.95 -19.76 -2.99
N LEU A 172 -1.33 -21.02 -3.26
CA LEU A 172 -0.36 -22.08 -3.57
C LEU A 172 -0.54 -22.62 -5.01
N PRO A 173 -0.37 -21.80 -6.05
CA PRO A 173 -0.29 -22.29 -7.43
C PRO A 173 1.04 -23.00 -7.69
N GLU A 174 1.12 -23.79 -8.76
CA GLU A 174 2.33 -24.55 -9.09
C GLU A 174 3.57 -23.67 -9.29
N SER A 175 3.37 -22.43 -9.75
CA SER A 175 4.44 -21.46 -9.94
C SER A 175 5.21 -21.08 -8.66
N VAL A 176 4.65 -21.33 -7.47
CA VAL A 176 5.34 -21.02 -6.20
C VAL A 176 6.17 -22.18 -5.67
N ARG A 177 6.11 -23.39 -6.26
CA ARG A 177 6.80 -24.59 -5.76
C ARG A 177 8.29 -24.35 -5.49
N ASP A 178 9.01 -23.85 -6.49
CA ASP A 178 10.45 -23.64 -6.38
C ASP A 178 10.79 -22.54 -5.37
N GLY A 179 9.97 -21.49 -5.31
CA GLY A 179 10.09 -20.42 -4.31
C GLY A 179 9.87 -20.92 -2.88
N SER A 180 8.85 -21.77 -2.66
CA SER A 180 8.62 -22.44 -1.38
C SER A 180 9.81 -23.28 -0.95
N ALA A 181 10.40 -24.05 -1.89
CA ALA A 181 11.58 -24.86 -1.61
C ALA A 181 12.80 -24.00 -1.22
N ARG A 182 13.02 -22.85 -1.86
CA ARG A 182 14.09 -21.90 -1.49
C ARG A 182 13.93 -21.36 -0.07
N MET A 183 12.68 -21.22 0.40
CA MET A 183 12.35 -20.81 1.77
C MET A 183 12.39 -21.97 2.77
N GLY A 184 12.73 -23.19 2.34
CA GLY A 184 12.80 -24.38 3.18
C GLY A 184 11.46 -25.06 3.44
N TYR A 185 10.42 -24.75 2.67
CA TYR A 185 9.11 -25.39 2.78
C TYR A 185 8.94 -26.55 1.78
N ASP A 186 8.26 -27.62 2.21
CA ASP A 186 7.75 -28.65 1.31
C ASP A 186 6.42 -28.19 0.70
N TYR A 187 6.43 -27.87 -0.59
CA TYR A 187 5.24 -27.41 -1.32
C TYR A 187 4.11 -28.44 -1.34
N THR A 188 4.42 -29.74 -1.40
CA THR A 188 3.40 -30.80 -1.40
C THR A 188 2.71 -30.86 -0.04
N GLU A 189 3.46 -30.75 1.06
CA GLU A 189 2.88 -30.68 2.40
C GLU A 189 2.06 -29.41 2.61
N LEU A 190 2.55 -28.24 2.17
CA LEU A 190 1.81 -26.98 2.23
C LEU A 190 0.47 -27.07 1.51
N ARG A 191 0.46 -27.65 0.30
CA ARG A 191 -0.79 -27.86 -0.45
C ARG A 191 -1.73 -28.83 0.24
N GLY A 192 -1.23 -29.95 0.77
CA GLY A 192 -2.05 -30.89 1.52
C GLY A 192 -2.69 -30.26 2.76
N ALA A 193 -1.93 -29.43 3.49
CA ALA A 193 -2.43 -28.68 4.64
C ALA A 193 -3.50 -27.66 4.24
N ARG A 194 -3.27 -26.90 3.16
CA ARG A 194 -4.26 -25.97 2.59
C ARG A 194 -5.54 -26.70 2.21
N ASP A 195 -5.44 -27.80 1.47
CA ASP A 195 -6.61 -28.55 0.98
C ASP A 195 -7.42 -29.14 2.14
N THR A 196 -6.74 -29.70 3.15
CA THR A 196 -7.38 -30.17 4.39
C THR A 196 -8.08 -29.04 5.15
N LEU A 197 -7.48 -27.85 5.19
CA LEU A 197 -8.09 -26.69 5.83
C LEU A 197 -9.34 -26.21 5.06
N PHE A 198 -9.29 -26.25 3.73
CA PHE A 198 -10.42 -25.88 2.87
C PHE A 198 -11.64 -26.78 3.15
N GLU A 199 -11.44 -28.11 3.13
CA GLU A 199 -12.49 -29.11 3.40
C GLU A 199 -13.14 -28.99 4.78
N ARG A 200 -12.44 -28.39 5.75
CA ARG A 200 -12.98 -28.20 7.12
C ARG A 200 -13.79 -26.92 7.27
N LEU A 201 -13.53 -25.93 6.42
CA LEU A 201 -14.14 -24.60 6.52
C LEU A 201 -15.28 -24.39 5.51
N HIS A 202 -15.33 -25.18 4.44
CA HIS A 202 -16.32 -25.12 3.36
C HIS A 202 -16.94 -26.49 3.10
#